data_AF-A0A0C1N479-F1
#
_entry.id   AF-A0A0C1N479-F1
#
_cell.length_a   1.000
_cell.length_b   1.000
_cell.length_c   1.000
_cell.angle_alpha   90.00
_cell.angle_beta   90.00
_cell.angle_gamma   90.00
#
_symmetry.space_group_name_H-M   'P 1'
#
loop_
_entity.id
_entity.type
_entity.pdbx_description
1 polymer ?
#
loop_
_entity_poly.entity_id
_entity_poly.type
_entity_poly.pdbx_seq_one_letter_code
_entity_poly.pdbx_strand_id
1 'polypeptide(L)'
;MSERSDREIRQPVSQDWHAQEEPTPKERNLTANPGDVIADKPQTVEEKAQQVAVDSPDITGDHITVPTYFVVDEPDGEKKALHHVKDADEISDVIRQARVDEDGNRVWW
;
A
#
# COMPACT_ATOMS: atom_id res chain seq x y z
N MET A 1 11.99 10.35 -27.86
CA MET A 1 11.82 10.76 -26.45
C MET A 1 10.78 9.83 -25.87
N SER A 2 11.18 8.93 -24.96
CA SER A 2 10.38 7.76 -24.56
C SER A 2 9.12 8.19 -23.81
N GLU A 3 7.96 7.78 -24.32
CA GLU A 3 6.67 7.81 -23.64
C GLU A 3 6.73 6.87 -22.43
N ARG A 4 7.08 7.38 -21.24
CA ARG A 4 6.85 6.63 -19.99
C ARG A 4 5.36 6.68 -19.74
N SER A 5 4.72 5.53 -19.92
CA SER A 5 3.31 5.33 -19.59
C SER A 5 3.12 5.60 -18.09
N ASP A 6 2.57 6.76 -17.74
CA ASP A 6 1.99 7.08 -16.44
C ASP A 6 0.80 6.15 -16.18
N ARG A 7 1.06 4.87 -15.92
CA ARG A 7 0.04 3.97 -15.39
C ARG A 7 -0.19 4.41 -13.95
N GLU A 8 -1.32 5.05 -13.73
CA GLU A 8 -1.88 5.29 -12.39
C GLU A 8 -1.95 3.94 -11.66
N ILE A 9 -1.12 3.75 -10.63
CA ILE A 9 -1.08 2.52 -9.87
C ILE A 9 -2.28 2.56 -8.91
N ARG A 10 -3.33 1.82 -9.26
CA ARG A 10 -4.57 1.78 -8.46
C ARG A 10 -4.39 0.83 -7.28
N GLN A 11 -4.44 1.38 -6.08
CA GLN A 11 -4.45 0.60 -4.85
C GLN A 11 -5.87 0.08 -4.55
N PRO A 12 -6.03 -1.06 -3.89
CA PRO A 12 -7.34 -1.72 -3.67
C PRO A 12 -8.32 -0.94 -2.79
N VAL A 13 -7.93 0.22 -2.25
CA VAL A 13 -8.80 1.14 -1.49
C VAL A 13 -9.93 1.78 -2.31
N SER A 14 -10.05 1.45 -3.61
CA SER A 14 -10.97 2.10 -4.56
C SER A 14 -11.89 1.15 -5.34
N GLN A 15 -11.97 -0.15 -5.03
CA GLN A 15 -12.82 -1.10 -5.78
C GLN A 15 -14.14 -1.43 -5.07
N ASP A 16 -15.15 -1.72 -5.90
CA ASP A 16 -16.52 -2.10 -5.51
C ASP A 16 -16.55 -3.56 -5.02
N TRP A 17 -17.07 -3.79 -3.82
CA TRP A 17 -16.93 -5.00 -2.99
C TRP A 17 -17.55 -6.29 -3.55
N HIS A 18 -18.27 -6.21 -4.66
CA HIS A 18 -19.08 -7.32 -5.17
C HIS A 18 -18.31 -8.35 -6.02
N ALA A 19 -16.98 -8.24 -6.17
CA ALA A 19 -16.24 -8.96 -7.20
C ALA A 19 -15.17 -9.98 -6.72
N GLN A 20 -14.82 -10.05 -5.44
CA GLN A 20 -13.68 -10.89 -4.99
C GLN A 20 -14.06 -11.95 -3.93
N GLU A 21 -13.87 -13.22 -4.30
CA GLU A 21 -13.82 -14.35 -3.39
C GLU A 21 -12.35 -14.70 -3.13
N GLU A 22 -11.68 -14.02 -2.18
CA GLU A 22 -10.37 -14.47 -1.68
C GLU A 22 -10.51 -15.29 -0.39
N PRO A 23 -9.84 -16.45 -0.27
CA PRO A 23 -9.90 -17.25 0.94
C PRO A 23 -9.12 -16.59 2.09
N THR A 24 -9.73 -16.62 3.27
CA THR A 24 -9.26 -16.02 4.52
C THR A 24 -7.94 -16.63 5.02
N PRO A 25 -7.19 -15.92 5.88
CA PRO A 25 -5.94 -16.44 6.48
C PRO A 25 -6.10 -17.80 7.19
N LYS A 26 -7.26 -18.03 7.82
CA LYS A 26 -7.59 -19.28 8.52
C LYS A 26 -7.77 -20.44 7.55
N GLU A 27 -8.28 -20.19 6.35
CA GLU A 27 -8.44 -21.20 5.30
C GLU A 27 -7.09 -21.59 4.68
N ARG A 28 -6.07 -20.73 4.79
CA ARG A 28 -4.70 -20.95 4.28
C ARG A 28 -3.73 -21.60 5.28
N ASN A 29 -4.15 -21.91 6.51
CA ASN A 29 -3.30 -22.48 7.58
C ASN A 29 -1.98 -21.70 7.82
N LEU A 30 -2.04 -20.37 7.80
CA LEU A 30 -0.86 -19.52 7.97
C LEU A 30 -0.58 -19.24 9.46
N THR A 31 0.70 -19.24 9.85
CA THR A 31 1.17 -18.89 11.20
C THR A 31 1.25 -17.38 11.46
N ALA A 32 1.20 -16.59 10.40
CA ALA A 32 1.21 -15.13 10.41
C ALA A 32 0.07 -14.59 9.56
N ASN A 33 -0.34 -13.35 9.80
CA ASN A 33 -1.33 -12.71 8.93
C ASN A 33 -0.73 -12.51 7.53
N PRO A 34 -1.49 -12.69 6.45
CA PRO A 34 -0.97 -12.56 5.09
C PRO A 34 -0.33 -11.19 4.81
N GLY A 35 -0.87 -10.13 5.43
CA GLY A 35 -0.31 -8.78 5.35
C GLY A 35 1.07 -8.63 5.99
N ASP A 36 1.45 -9.48 6.94
CA ASP A 36 2.76 -9.43 7.59
C ASP A 36 3.82 -10.27 6.85
N VAL A 37 3.39 -11.07 5.86
CA VAL A 37 4.26 -11.97 5.11
C VAL A 37 4.85 -11.22 3.91
N ILE A 38 6.18 -11.13 3.87
CA ILE A 38 6.90 -10.63 2.71
C ILE A 38 7.28 -11.81 1.83
N ALA A 39 6.98 -11.70 0.53
CA ALA A 39 7.39 -12.70 -0.44
C ALA A 39 8.92 -12.84 -0.47
N ASP A 40 9.43 -14.08 -0.44
CA ASP A 40 10.87 -14.37 -0.55
C ASP A 40 11.44 -14.01 -1.93
N LYS A 41 10.56 -13.87 -2.94
CA LYS A 41 10.92 -13.48 -4.30
C LYS A 41 10.78 -11.97 -4.46
N PRO A 42 11.70 -11.31 -5.19
CA PRO A 42 11.51 -9.91 -5.55
C PRO A 42 10.26 -9.74 -6.41
N GLN A 43 9.44 -8.76 -6.05
CA GLN A 43 8.19 -8.41 -6.72
C GLN A 43 8.27 -6.97 -7.25
N THR A 44 7.55 -6.68 -8.33
CA THR A 44 7.48 -5.31 -8.87
C THR A 44 6.60 -4.41 -8.01
N VAL A 45 6.68 -3.10 -8.23
CA VAL A 45 5.86 -2.10 -7.51
C VAL A 45 4.38 -2.34 -7.77
N GLU A 46 4.01 -2.68 -9.00
CA GLU A 46 2.63 -2.97 -9.39
C GLU A 46 2.09 -4.21 -8.68
N GLU A 47 2.90 -5.27 -8.56
CA GLU A 47 2.52 -6.50 -7.85
C GLU A 47 2.35 -6.25 -6.35
N LYS A 48 3.21 -5.43 -5.75
CA LYS A 48 3.10 -5.03 -4.34
C LYS A 48 1.88 -4.13 -4.09
N ALA A 49 1.54 -3.27 -5.04
CA ALA A 49 0.41 -2.36 -4.92
C ALA A 49 -0.96 -3.06 -4.84
N GLN A 50 -1.06 -4.26 -5.42
CA GLN A 50 -2.28 -5.08 -5.43
C GLN A 50 -2.42 -5.98 -4.19
N GLN A 51 -1.39 -6.07 -3.33
CA GLN A 51 -1.44 -6.96 -2.17
C GLN A 51 -2.33 -6.38 -1.07
N VAL A 52 -3.21 -7.23 -0.54
CA VAL A 52 -4.18 -6.91 0.50
C VAL A 52 -3.79 -7.62 1.80
N ALA A 53 -3.68 -6.84 2.88
CA ALA A 53 -3.33 -7.32 4.21
C ALA A 53 -4.55 -7.82 4.98
N VAL A 54 -5.64 -7.06 4.89
CA VAL A 54 -6.92 -7.35 5.55
C VAL A 54 -8.02 -7.06 4.56
N ASP A 55 -8.93 -8.02 4.41
CA ASP A 55 -10.17 -7.89 3.67
C ASP A 55 -11.25 -8.59 4.49
N SER A 56 -11.86 -7.84 5.41
CA SER A 56 -12.88 -8.37 6.32
C SER A 56 -13.87 -7.29 6.75
N PRO A 57 -15.13 -7.67 7.08
CA PRO A 57 -16.02 -6.82 7.85
C PRO A 57 -15.42 -6.47 9.21
N ASP A 58 -15.50 -5.20 9.58
CA ASP A 58 -15.24 -4.67 10.92
C ASP A 58 -16.41 -5.00 11.86
N ILE A 59 -16.21 -4.78 13.16
CA ILE A 59 -17.22 -4.95 14.21
C ILE A 59 -18.50 -4.14 13.96
N THR A 60 -18.40 -3.08 13.15
CA THR A 60 -19.51 -2.21 12.72
C THR A 60 -20.32 -2.79 11.55
N GLY A 61 -19.82 -3.84 10.89
CA GLY A 61 -20.39 -4.41 9.66
C GLY A 61 -19.88 -3.75 8.38
N ASP A 62 -19.09 -2.68 8.49
CA ASP A 62 -18.42 -2.06 7.35
C ASP A 62 -17.24 -2.93 6.91
N HIS A 63 -17.13 -3.21 5.61
CA HIS A 63 -16.00 -3.95 5.08
C HIS A 63 -14.79 -3.03 4.93
N ILE A 64 -13.64 -3.44 5.48
CA ILE A 64 -12.40 -2.67 5.40
C ILE A 64 -11.36 -3.48 4.64
N THR A 65 -10.84 -2.88 3.58
CA THR A 65 -9.70 -3.41 2.81
C THR A 65 -8.49 -2.58 3.15
N VAL A 66 -7.46 -3.23 3.67
CA VAL A 66 -6.19 -2.59 4.01
C VAL A 66 -5.11 -3.13 3.08
N PRO A 67 -4.44 -2.27 2.29
CA PRO A 67 -3.34 -2.72 1.44
C PRO A 67 -2.10 -3.08 2.28
N THR A 68 -1.31 -4.05 1.81
CA THR A 68 -0.06 -4.45 2.46
C THR A 68 1.06 -3.44 2.24
N TYR A 69 1.10 -2.83 1.06
CA TYR A 69 2.08 -1.82 0.68
C TYR A 69 1.40 -0.51 0.27
N PHE A 70 2.01 0.62 0.62
CA PHE A 70 1.65 1.94 0.14
C PHE A 70 2.53 2.33 -1.03
N VAL A 71 1.92 2.75 -2.14
CA VAL A 71 2.68 3.25 -3.28
C VAL A 71 2.86 4.75 -3.11
N VAL A 72 4.11 5.19 -3.14
CA VAL A 72 4.49 6.60 -3.01
C VAL A 72 5.28 7.02 -4.25
N ASP A 73 4.99 8.22 -4.75
CA ASP A 73 5.76 8.86 -5.80
C ASP A 73 6.83 9.75 -5.15
N GLU A 74 8.10 9.47 -5.44
CA GLU A 74 9.22 10.26 -4.95
C GLU A 74 9.43 11.52 -5.81
N PRO A 75 10.09 12.58 -5.27
CA PRO A 75 10.31 13.83 -6.00
C PRO A 75 11.12 13.68 -7.29
N ASP A 76 11.90 12.60 -7.42
CA ASP A 76 12.67 12.26 -8.61
C ASP A 76 11.85 11.50 -9.68
N GLY A 77 10.59 11.20 -9.39
CA GLY A 77 9.67 10.45 -10.24
C GLY A 77 9.79 8.93 -10.13
N GLU A 78 10.56 8.40 -9.17
CA GLU A 78 10.56 6.97 -8.84
C GLU A 78 9.32 6.60 -8.01
N LYS A 79 8.79 5.39 -8.23
CA LYS A 79 7.67 4.85 -7.46
C LYS A 79 8.18 3.78 -6.51
N LYS A 80 7.87 3.92 -5.22
CA LYS A 80 8.21 2.93 -4.20
C LYS A 80 6.96 2.32 -3.59
N ALA A 81 7.03 1.02 -3.31
CA ALA A 81 6.00 0.31 -2.55
C ALA A 81 6.52 0.04 -1.14
N LEU A 82 6.04 0.80 -0.15
CA LEU A 82 6.46 0.77 1.24
C LEU A 82 5.54 -0.15 2.06
N HIS A 83 6.12 -1.12 2.76
CA HIS A 83 5.38 -2.05 3.61
C HIS A 83 4.89 -1.36 4.88
N HIS A 84 3.61 -1.48 5.19
CA HIS A 84 2.98 -0.79 6.33
C HIS A 84 3.65 -1.03 7.69
N VAL A 85 4.15 -2.25 7.96
CA VAL A 85 4.93 -2.56 9.18
C VAL A 85 6.44 -2.30 9.05
N LYS A 86 7.11 -2.86 8.02
CA LYS A 86 8.58 -2.85 7.97
C LYS A 86 9.17 -1.48 7.64
N ASP A 87 8.47 -0.70 6.85
CA ASP A 87 8.98 0.56 6.30
C ASP A 87 8.35 1.77 7.01
N ALA A 88 7.93 1.59 8.27
CA ALA A 88 7.25 2.63 9.05
C ALA A 88 8.07 3.91 9.19
N ASP A 89 9.40 3.79 9.34
CA ASP A 89 10.31 4.94 9.37
C ASP A 89 10.31 5.67 8.02
N GLU A 90 10.47 4.96 6.91
CA GLU A 90 10.46 5.55 5.57
C GLU A 90 9.12 6.20 5.23
N ILE A 91 8.00 5.58 5.63
CA ILE A 91 6.66 6.17 5.53
C ILE A 91 6.59 7.47 6.33
N SER A 92 7.12 7.49 7.55
CA SER A 92 7.19 8.71 8.36
C SER A 92 7.98 9.81 7.65
N ASP A 93 9.12 9.47 7.05
CA ASP A 93 9.99 10.38 6.31
C ASP A 93 9.27 10.95 5.08
N VAL A 94 8.58 10.11 4.30
CA VAL A 94 7.78 10.54 3.16
C VAL A 94 6.66 11.50 3.60
N ILE A 95 5.94 11.19 4.69
CA ILE A 95 4.90 12.09 5.22
C ILE A 95 5.52 13.42 5.69
N ARG A 96 6.71 13.39 6.31
CA ARG A 96 7.42 14.60 6.72
C ARG A 96 7.83 15.45 5.52
N GLN A 97 8.31 14.80 4.45
CA GLN A 97 8.69 15.46 3.20
C GLN A 97 7.46 16.04 2.45
N ALA A 98 6.32 15.35 2.50
CA ALA A 98 5.09 15.83 1.89
C ALA A 98 4.46 17.03 2.66
N ARG A 99 4.84 17.22 3.93
CA ARG A 99 4.36 18.31 4.80
C ARG A 99 5.29 19.52 4.82
N VAL A 100 6.25 19.64 3.90
CA VAL A 100 7.04 20.87 3.76
C VAL A 100 6.57 21.70 2.57
N ASP A 101 6.58 23.03 2.73
CA ASP A 101 6.37 23.96 1.62
C ASP A 101 7.65 24.10 0.76
N GLU A 102 7.57 24.89 -0.31
CA GLU A 102 8.69 25.16 -1.23
C GLU A 102 9.90 25.81 -0.54
N ASP A 103 9.68 26.45 0.61
CA ASP A 103 10.70 27.08 1.45
C ASP A 103 11.27 26.12 2.53
N GLY A 104 10.80 24.87 2.57
CA GLY A 104 11.25 23.84 3.51
C GLY A 104 10.63 23.94 4.91
N ASN A 105 9.61 24.77 5.10
CA ASN A 105 8.93 24.90 6.38
C ASN A 105 7.87 23.82 6.54
N ARG A 106 7.76 23.25 7.75
CA ARG A 106 6.70 22.28 8.06
C ARG A 106 5.35 22.96 8.15
N VAL A 107 4.40 22.49 7.35
CA VAL A 107 3.01 22.93 7.37
C VAL A 107 2.20 22.02 8.29
N TRP A 108 1.54 22.63 9.28
CA TRP A 108 0.59 21.98 10.18
C TRP A 108 -0.77 22.64 9.95
N TRP A 109 -1.68 21.95 9.27
CA TRP A 109 -3.10 22.34 9.15
C TRP A 109 -3.96 21.46 10.04
#